data_AF-A0A5D0PDC5-F1
#
_entry.id   AF-A0A5D0PDC5-F1
#
_cell.length_a   1.000
_cell.length_b   1.000
_cell.length_c   1.000
_cell.angle_alpha   90.00
_cell.angle_beta   90.00
_cell.angle_gamma   90.00
#
_symmetry.space_group_name_H-M   'P 1'
#
loop_
_entity.id
_entity.type
_entity.pdbx_description
1 polymer ?
#
loop_
_entity_poly.entity_id
_entity_poly.type
_entity_poly.pdbx_seq_one_letter_code
_entity_poly.pdbx_strand_id
1 'polypeptide(L)'
;MRRKLTALALLTVTALAPVLATSPPAQAASELQMVYSTLPYDVCISFGQSGVQTGRWQTWWCSTHYPQTYPGYYTYDLWAYVN
;
A
#
# COMPACT_ATOMS: atom_id res chain seq x y z
N MET A 1 10.17 -42.92 67.72
CA MET A 1 11.00 -42.91 66.49
C MET A 1 10.20 -42.23 65.38
N ARG A 2 10.37 -40.92 65.15
CA ARG A 2 11.01 -40.27 63.97
C ARG A 2 10.66 -40.87 62.59
N ARG A 3 10.04 -40.05 61.72
CA ARG A 3 10.40 -39.70 60.32
C ARG A 3 9.30 -38.80 59.74
N LYS A 4 9.48 -37.47 59.66
CA LYS A 4 10.21 -36.62 58.69
C LYS A 4 9.47 -36.41 57.35
N LEU A 5 8.85 -35.23 57.24
CA LEU A 5 8.75 -34.25 56.14
C LEU A 5 9.22 -34.67 54.73
N THR A 6 8.42 -34.33 53.71
CA THR A 6 8.85 -33.45 52.59
C THR A 6 7.67 -33.04 51.71
N ALA A 7 7.41 -31.73 51.64
CA ALA A 7 6.61 -31.10 50.60
C ALA A 7 7.43 -31.03 49.30
N LEU A 8 6.82 -31.38 48.17
CA LEU A 8 7.37 -31.08 46.84
C LEU A 8 6.48 -30.03 46.17
N ALA A 9 6.90 -28.77 46.27
CA ALA A 9 6.40 -27.71 45.40
C ALA A 9 7.02 -27.90 44.01
N LEU A 10 6.20 -28.25 43.02
CA LEU A 10 6.60 -28.26 41.62
C LEU A 10 6.52 -26.82 41.08
N LEU A 11 7.68 -26.18 40.98
CA LEU A 11 7.89 -24.91 40.28
C LEU A 11 7.55 -25.10 38.80
N THR A 12 6.45 -24.51 38.35
CA THR A 12 6.14 -24.35 36.94
C THR A 12 7.08 -23.30 36.34
N VAL A 13 8.06 -23.75 35.58
CA VAL A 13 8.93 -22.89 34.78
C VAL A 13 8.08 -22.32 33.64
N THR A 14 7.62 -21.08 33.78
CA THR A 14 7.11 -20.30 32.65
C THR A 14 8.31 -19.92 31.78
N ALA A 15 8.52 -20.69 30.72
CA ALA A 15 9.47 -20.34 29.67
C ALA A 15 8.98 -19.05 28.98
N LEU A 16 9.54 -17.91 29.39
CA LEU A 16 9.48 -16.64 28.68
C LEU A 16 10.27 -16.78 27.38
N ALA A 17 9.65 -17.33 26.33
CA ALA A 17 10.17 -17.18 24.99
C ALA A 17 9.96 -15.72 24.56
N PRO A 18 11.00 -15.00 24.11
CA PRO A 18 10.80 -13.70 23.49
C PRO A 18 10.09 -13.94 22.16
N VAL A 19 8.80 -13.65 22.11
CA VAL A 19 8.11 -13.43 20.84
C VAL A 19 8.76 -12.17 20.27
N LEU A 20 9.76 -12.35 19.42
CA LEU A 20 10.23 -11.31 18.52
C LEU A 20 9.00 -10.91 17.70
N ALA A 21 8.32 -9.86 18.14
CA ALA A 21 7.24 -9.24 17.41
C ALA A 21 7.86 -8.70 16.12
N THR A 22 7.86 -9.52 15.07
CA THR A 22 8.16 -9.09 13.72
C THR A 22 7.08 -8.09 13.36
N SER A 23 7.39 -6.80 13.52
CA SER A 23 6.56 -5.74 12.97
C SER A 23 6.37 -6.04 11.48
N PRO A 24 5.14 -6.00 10.94
CA PRO A 24 4.95 -6.16 9.52
C PRO A 24 5.83 -5.13 8.79
N PRO A 25 6.47 -5.50 7.67
CA PRO A 25 7.27 -4.56 6.91
C PRO A 25 6.42 -3.32 6.62
N ALA A 26 6.96 -2.13 6.83
CA ALA A 26 6.29 -0.89 6.49
C ALA A 26 5.98 -0.92 4.99
N GLN A 27 4.71 -1.15 4.63
CA GLN A 27 4.25 -1.03 3.26
C GLN A 27 4.47 0.42 2.84
N ALA A 28 5.27 0.63 1.80
CA ALA A 28 5.36 1.94 1.16
C ALA A 28 3.93 2.36 0.79
N ALA A 29 3.50 3.51 1.30
CA ALA A 29 2.16 4.01 0.99
C ALA A 29 2.14 4.42 -0.49
N SER A 30 1.24 3.83 -1.28
CA SER A 30 1.06 4.28 -2.65
C SER A 30 0.63 5.74 -2.64
N GLU A 31 1.35 6.60 -3.36
CA GLU A 31 1.01 8.01 -3.50
C GLU A 31 0.20 8.21 -4.78
N LEU A 32 -0.86 9.01 -4.69
CA LEU A 32 -1.60 9.42 -5.86
C LEU A 32 -0.86 10.54 -6.59
N GLN A 33 -0.48 10.31 -7.84
CA GLN A 33 0.21 11.31 -8.66
C GLN A 33 -0.42 11.47 -10.03
N MET A 34 -0.37 12.70 -10.57
CA MET A 34 -0.66 12.96 -11.98
C MET A 34 0.56 12.56 -12.80
N VAL A 35 0.42 11.50 -13.60
CA VAL A 35 1.53 10.92 -14.37
C VAL A 35 1.61 11.46 -15.79
N TYR A 36 0.48 11.91 -16.36
CA TYR A 36 0.42 12.64 -17.62
C TYR A 36 -0.69 13.70 -17.57
N SER A 37 -0.53 14.75 -18.36
CA SER A 37 -1.52 15.84 -18.46
C SER A 37 -1.79 16.19 -19.91
N THR A 38 -2.92 16.84 -20.16
CA THR A 38 -3.27 17.42 -21.47
C THR A 38 -3.39 16.34 -22.57
N LEU A 39 -3.96 15.19 -22.22
CA LEU A 39 -4.19 14.08 -23.14
C LEU A 39 -5.57 14.14 -23.80
N PRO A 40 -5.72 13.64 -25.04
CA PRO A 40 -7.00 13.15 -25.54
C PRO A 40 -7.54 12.01 -24.66
N TYR A 41 -8.86 11.84 -24.62
CA TYR A 41 -9.51 10.85 -23.74
C TYR A 41 -9.05 9.42 -24.05
N ASP A 42 -9.04 9.04 -25.32
CA ASP A 42 -8.63 7.72 -25.81
C ASP A 42 -7.17 7.42 -25.45
N VAL A 43 -6.29 8.41 -25.57
CA VAL A 43 -4.89 8.30 -25.17
C VAL A 43 -4.78 8.09 -23.66
N CYS A 44 -5.50 8.87 -22.86
CA CYS A 44 -5.51 8.72 -21.41
C CYS A 44 -5.94 7.31 -20.97
N ILE A 45 -7.01 6.77 -21.56
CA ILE A 45 -7.48 5.40 -21.32
C ILE A 45 -6.42 4.37 -21.72
N SER A 46 -5.84 4.51 -22.92
CA SER A 46 -4.85 3.55 -23.43
C SER A 46 -3.59 3.48 -22.56
N PHE A 47 -3.12 4.62 -22.06
CA PHE A 47 -1.96 4.70 -21.18
C PHE A 47 -2.25 4.11 -19.81
N GLY A 48 -3.43 4.39 -19.25
CA GLY A 48 -3.90 3.77 -18.01
C GLY A 48 -3.92 2.25 -18.11
N GLN A 49 -4.54 1.71 -19.17
CA GLN A 49 -4.58 0.26 -19.43
C GLN A 49 -3.18 -0.34 -19.58
N SER A 50 -2.30 0.32 -20.34
CA SER A 50 -0.91 -0.11 -20.49
C SER A 50 -0.18 -0.16 -19.16
N GLY A 51 -0.41 0.82 -18.28
CA GLY A 51 0.15 0.85 -16.92
C GLY A 51 -0.26 -0.35 -16.07
N VAL A 52 -1.51 -0.81 -16.20
CA VAL A 52 -1.97 -2.05 -15.53
C VAL A 52 -1.33 -3.29 -16.14
N GLN A 53 -1.30 -3.38 -17.48
CA GLN A 53 -0.74 -4.54 -18.18
C GLN A 53 0.77 -4.72 -17.92
N THR A 54 1.49 -3.62 -17.70
CA THR A 54 2.93 -3.62 -17.42
C THR A 54 3.26 -3.65 -15.93
N GLY A 55 2.24 -3.66 -15.06
CA GLY A 55 2.43 -3.65 -13.61
C GLY A 55 2.97 -2.33 -13.05
N ARG A 56 2.96 -1.24 -13.82
CA ARG A 56 3.37 0.09 -13.35
C ARG A 56 2.39 0.66 -12.33
N TRP A 57 1.09 0.45 -12.54
CA TRP A 57 0.02 0.99 -11.68
C TRP A 57 -1.07 -0.05 -11.46
N GLN A 58 -1.61 -0.10 -10.24
CA GLN A 58 -2.78 -0.94 -9.94
C GLN A 58 -4.09 -0.19 -10.17
N THR A 59 -4.12 1.09 -9.77
CA THR A 59 -5.30 1.95 -9.85
C THR A 59 -4.93 3.24 -10.56
N TRP A 60 -5.74 3.62 -11.54
CA TRP A 60 -5.58 4.83 -12.34
C TRP A 60 -6.93 5.38 -12.79
N TRP A 61 -6.97 6.66 -13.17
CA TRP A 61 -8.15 7.28 -13.79
C TRP A 61 -7.79 8.51 -14.62
N CYS A 62 -8.70 8.86 -15.52
CA CYS A 62 -8.64 10.08 -16.31
C CYS A 62 -9.56 11.14 -15.70
N SER A 63 -9.03 12.30 -15.34
CA SER A 63 -9.83 13.47 -14.93
C SER A 63 -9.87 14.52 -16.02
N THR A 64 -11.00 15.20 -16.18
CA THR A 64 -11.09 16.34 -17.11
C THR A 64 -10.21 17.50 -16.63
N HIS A 65 -9.45 18.07 -17.55
CA HIS A 65 -8.57 19.23 -17.36
C HIS A 65 -9.06 20.37 -18.25
N TYR A 66 -9.21 21.58 -17.67
CA TYR A 66 -9.58 22.79 -18.42
C TYR A 66 -8.40 23.76 -18.41
N PRO A 67 -7.60 23.83 -19.49
CA PRO A 67 -6.44 24.70 -19.55
C PRO A 67 -6.90 26.16 -19.46
N GLN A 68 -6.25 26.93 -18.58
CA GLN A 68 -6.54 28.37 -18.45
C GLN A 68 -6.32 29.14 -19.76
N THR A 69 -5.45 28.62 -20.63
CA THR A 69 -5.07 29.24 -21.91
C THR A 69 -6.13 29.10 -23.01
N TYR A 70 -7.01 28.09 -22.94
CA TYR A 70 -8.04 27.82 -23.96
C TYR A 70 -9.38 27.47 -23.31
N PRO A 71 -10.08 28.47 -22.73
CA PRO A 71 -11.40 28.26 -22.16
C PRO A 71 -12.38 27.80 -23.25
N GLY A 72 -12.86 26.56 -23.13
CA GLY A 72 -13.78 25.92 -24.09
C GLY A 72 -13.29 24.60 -24.67
N TYR A 73 -11.99 24.30 -24.54
CA TYR A 73 -11.43 22.99 -24.87
C TYR A 73 -10.99 22.31 -23.57
N TYR A 74 -11.49 21.09 -23.34
CA TYR A 74 -11.02 20.25 -22.25
C TYR A 74 -10.12 19.14 -22.75
N THR A 75 -9.15 18.79 -21.93
CA THR A 75 -8.25 17.66 -22.10
C THR A 75 -8.41 16.73 -20.90
N TYR A 76 -7.56 15.72 -20.79
CA TYR A 76 -7.59 14.78 -19.68
C TYR A 76 -6.21 14.63 -19.03
N ASP A 77 -6.21 14.52 -17.71
CA ASP A 77 -5.03 14.19 -16.92
C ASP A 77 -5.14 12.74 -16.46
N LEU A 78 -4.05 11.98 -16.62
CA LEU A 78 -3.94 10.63 -16.11
C LEU A 78 -3.37 10.67 -14.69
N TRP A 79 -4.16 10.16 -13.75
CA TRP A 79 -3.76 9.97 -12.37
C TRP A 79 -3.53 8.50 -12.09
N ALA A 80 -2.52 8.18 -11.29
CA ALA A 80 -2.24 6.82 -10.89
C ALA A 80 -1.63 6.76 -9.49
N TYR A 81 -1.91 5.68 -8.77
CA TYR A 81 -1.18 5.34 -7.56
C TYR A 81 0.18 4.77 -7.93
N VAL A 82 1.24 5.45 -7.53
CA VAL A 82 2.63 5.05 -7.72
C VAL A 82 3.23 4.53 -6.42
N ASN A 83 4.11 3.53 -6.53
CA ASN A 83 4.82 2.90 -5.41
C ASN A 83 6.28 3.34 -5.39
#